data_AF-A0A7L5SUE6-F1
#
_entry.id   AF-A0A7L5SUE6-F1
#
_cell.length_a   1.000
_cell.length_b   1.000
_cell.length_c   1.000
_cell.angle_alpha   90.00
_cell.angle_beta   90.00
_cell.angle_gamma   90.00
#
_symmetry.space_group_name_H-M   'P 1'
#
loop_
_entity.id
_entity.type
_entity.pdbx_description
1 polymer ?
#
loop_
_entity_poly.entity_id
_entity_poly.type
_entity_poly.pdbx_seq_one_letter_code
_entity_poly.pdbx_strand_id
1 'polypeptide(L)'
;MANIKSQIKRNKTNEKARQRNKAVKSELKTAIRRTREAVAAGDAEKATAAARAAARKLDKAVSKGVLHKNNAANKKSALAQQIAGLKG
;
A
#
# COMPACT_ATOMS: atom_id res chain seq x y z
N MET A 1 9.16 2.96 -30.71
CA MET A 1 10.61 2.68 -30.53
C MET A 1 11.29 3.98 -30.13
N ALA A 2 12.19 3.97 -29.15
CA ALA A 2 12.93 5.18 -28.77
C ALA A 2 14.18 5.30 -29.65
N ASN A 3 14.27 6.33 -30.48
CA ASN A 3 15.37 6.49 -31.45
C ASN A 3 16.56 7.25 -30.85
N ILE A 4 16.34 8.02 -29.77
CA ILE A 4 17.38 8.78 -29.07
C ILE A 4 18.00 7.93 -27.97
N LYS A 5 19.34 7.88 -27.89
CA LYS A 5 20.09 7.10 -26.87
C LYS A 5 19.62 7.38 -25.43
N SER A 6 19.35 8.64 -25.10
CA SER A 6 18.85 9.04 -23.79
C SER A 6 17.47 8.44 -23.48
N GLN A 7 16.58 8.36 -24.48
CA GLN A 7 15.25 7.78 -24.34
C GLN A 7 15.29 6.26 -24.18
N ILE A 8 16.17 5.57 -24.92
CA ILE A 8 16.41 4.12 -24.74
C ILE A 8 16.85 3.83 -23.29
N LYS A 9 17.75 4.66 -22.74
CA LYS A 9 18.17 4.56 -21.33
C LYS A 9 17.01 4.81 -20.37
N ARG A 10 16.20 5.85 -20.61
CA ARG A 10 15.03 6.16 -19.77
C ARG A 10 14.02 5.02 -19.75
N ASN A 11 13.72 4.40 -20.89
CA ASN A 11 12.82 3.24 -20.96
C ASN A 11 13.30 2.08 -20.07
N LYS A 12 14.60 1.75 -20.11
CA LYS A 12 15.18 0.70 -19.26
C LYS A 12 15.05 1.03 -17.77
N THR A 13 15.34 2.26 -17.36
CA THR A 13 15.23 2.69 -15.95
C THR A 13 13.77 2.72 -15.48
N ASN A 14 12.87 3.22 -16.31
CA ASN A 14 11.44 3.31 -16.01
C ASN A 14 10.84 1.92 -15.82
N GLU A 15 11.22 0.94 -16.63
CA GLU A 15 10.74 -0.43 -16.50
C GLU A 15 11.17 -1.07 -15.17
N LYS A 16 12.43 -0.89 -14.77
CA LYS A 16 12.92 -1.33 -13.46
C LYS A 16 12.14 -0.70 -12.30
N ALA A 17 11.92 0.62 -12.36
CA ALA A 17 11.13 1.33 -11.36
C ALA A 17 9.66 0.86 -11.34
N ARG A 18 9.07 0.60 -12.51
CA ARG A 18 7.70 0.11 -12.66
C ARG A 18 7.54 -1.25 -11.99
N GLN A 19 8.44 -2.20 -12.24
CA GLN A 19 8.40 -3.54 -11.64
C GLN A 19 8.51 -3.48 -10.11
N ARG A 20 9.47 -2.69 -9.57
CA ARG A 20 9.60 -2.46 -8.12
C ARG A 20 8.30 -1.91 -7.52
N ASN A 21 7.75 -0.88 -8.13
CA ASN A 21 6.55 -0.21 -7.63
C ASN A 21 5.30 -1.11 -7.75
N LYS A 22 5.23 -1.96 -8.79
CA LYS A 22 4.17 -2.96 -8.96
C LYS A 22 4.14 -3.95 -7.80
N ALA A 23 5.30 -4.49 -7.43
CA ALA A 23 5.42 -5.44 -6.30
C ALA A 23 4.94 -4.80 -4.98
N VAL A 24 5.45 -3.61 -4.65
CA VAL A 24 5.06 -2.87 -3.43
C VAL A 24 3.57 -2.57 -3.41
N LYS A 25 2.99 -2.10 -4.53
CA LYS A 25 1.55 -1.80 -4.63
C LYS A 25 0.70 -3.07 -4.45
N SER A 26 1.14 -4.21 -4.98
CA SER A 26 0.45 -5.50 -4.83
C SER A 26 0.44 -5.98 -3.38
N GLU A 27 1.58 -5.88 -2.71
CA GLU A 27 1.73 -6.23 -1.30
C GLU A 27 0.81 -5.36 -0.41
N LEU A 28 0.77 -4.05 -0.67
CA LEU A 28 -0.10 -3.13 0.05
C LEU A 28 -1.59 -3.43 -0.16
N LYS A 29 -2.01 -3.72 -1.39
CA LYS A 29 -3.39 -4.13 -1.68
C LYS A 29 -3.78 -5.38 -0.89
N THR A 30 -2.86 -6.35 -0.82
CA THR A 30 -3.08 -7.58 -0.05
C THR A 30 -3.20 -7.32 1.45
N ALA A 31 -2.32 -6.48 2.02
CA ALA A 31 -2.39 -6.12 3.43
C ALA A 31 -3.70 -5.42 3.79
N ILE A 32 -4.15 -4.46 2.96
CA ILE A 32 -5.42 -3.76 3.13
C ILE A 32 -6.61 -4.73 3.02
N ARG A 33 -6.57 -5.66 2.05
CA ARG A 33 -7.63 -6.67 1.88
C ARG A 33 -7.76 -7.56 3.13
N ARG A 34 -6.65 -8.05 3.67
CA ARG A 34 -6.65 -8.87 4.90
C ARG A 34 -7.27 -8.14 6.08
N THR A 35 -6.98 -6.84 6.24
CA THR A 35 -7.63 -6.03 7.28
C THR A 35 -9.14 -5.95 7.06
N ARG A 36 -9.59 -5.72 5.82
CA ARG A 36 -11.03 -5.66 5.50
C ARG A 36 -11.75 -7.00 5.70
N GLU A 37 -11.10 -8.11 5.37
CA GLU A 37 -11.63 -9.46 5.61
C GLU A 37 -11.78 -9.74 7.11
N ALA A 38 -10.78 -9.40 7.91
CA ALA A 38 -10.87 -9.51 9.37
C ALA A 38 -11.96 -8.61 9.96
N VAL A 39 -12.14 -7.40 9.40
CA VAL A 39 -13.22 -6.51 9.79
C VAL A 39 -14.58 -7.10 9.44
N ALA A 40 -14.75 -7.62 8.22
CA ALA A 40 -16.00 -8.25 7.79
C ALA A 40 -16.36 -9.51 8.60
N ALA A 41 -15.35 -10.21 9.13
CA ALA A 41 -15.54 -11.36 10.01
C ALA A 41 -15.87 -10.98 11.47
N GLY A 42 -15.86 -9.70 11.84
CA GLY A 42 -16.15 -9.24 13.20
C GLY A 42 -15.03 -9.48 14.22
N ASP A 43 -13.84 -9.92 13.78
CA ASP A 43 -12.72 -10.24 14.67
C ASP A 43 -11.88 -8.98 14.93
N ALA A 44 -12.20 -8.28 16.03
CA ALA A 44 -11.55 -7.03 16.41
C ALA A 44 -10.05 -7.18 16.68
N GLU A 45 -9.61 -8.30 17.25
CA GLU A 45 -8.19 -8.54 17.54
C GLU A 45 -7.39 -8.77 16.25
N LYS A 46 -7.87 -9.66 15.37
CA LYS A 46 -7.22 -9.90 14.09
C LYS A 46 -7.25 -8.66 13.20
N ALA A 47 -8.34 -7.89 13.21
CA ALA A 47 -8.44 -6.65 12.46
C ALA A 47 -7.41 -5.62 12.92
N THR A 48 -7.25 -5.42 14.24
CA THR A 48 -6.26 -4.48 14.78
C THR A 48 -4.82 -4.91 14.50
N ALA A 49 -4.50 -6.20 14.62
CA ALA A 49 -3.19 -6.75 14.28
C ALA A 49 -2.86 -6.56 12.78
N ALA A 50 -3.82 -6.90 11.90
CA ALA A 50 -3.67 -6.73 10.46
C ALA A 50 -3.52 -5.26 10.06
N ALA A 51 -4.29 -4.36 10.69
CA ALA A 51 -4.19 -2.92 10.43
C ALA A 51 -2.85 -2.33 10.86
N ARG A 52 -2.29 -2.76 11.99
CA ARG A 52 -0.93 -2.36 12.41
C ARG A 52 0.12 -2.78 11.39
N ALA A 53 0.02 -4.01 10.88
CA ALA A 53 0.91 -4.49 9.83
C ALA A 53 0.75 -3.70 8.52
N ALA A 54 -0.48 -3.41 8.12
CA ALA A 54 -0.78 -2.59 6.94
C ALA A 54 -0.24 -1.15 7.08
N ALA A 55 -0.39 -0.53 8.25
CA ALA A 55 0.12 0.81 8.54
C ALA A 55 1.65 0.89 8.37
N ARG A 56 2.39 -0.06 8.97
CA ARG A 56 3.86 -0.13 8.81
C ARG A 56 4.28 -0.26 7.35
N LYS A 57 3.56 -1.06 6.56
CA LYS A 57 3.85 -1.22 5.13
C LYS A 57 3.55 0.06 4.33
N LEU A 58 2.45 0.76 4.65
CA LEU A 58 2.11 2.04 4.03
C LEU A 58 3.20 3.09 4.29
N ASP A 59 3.67 3.20 5.52
CA ASP A 59 4.72 4.17 5.88
C ASP A 59 6.06 3.83 5.21
N LYS A 60 6.41 2.54 5.12
CA LYS A 60 7.57 2.08 4.34
C LYS A 60 7.44 2.33 2.84
N ALA A 61 6.23 2.34 2.30
CA ALA A 61 6.01 2.69 0.89
C ALA A 61 6.15 4.19 0.63
N VAL A 62 5.81 5.03 1.61
CA VAL A 62 6.06 6.48 1.56
C VAL A 62 7.56 6.77 1.59
N SER A 63 8.31 6.16 2.52
CA SER A 63 9.76 6.37 2.59
C SER A 63 10.51 5.92 1.34
N LYS A 64 10.00 4.89 0.64
CA LYS A 64 10.51 4.43 -0.65
C LYS A 64 10.04 5.25 -1.87
N GLY A 65 9.24 6.30 -1.66
CA GLY A 65 8.69 7.15 -2.71
C GLY A 65 7.66 6.48 -3.62
N VAL A 66 7.07 5.35 -3.19
CA VAL A 66 6.07 4.62 -3.99
C VAL A 66 4.68 5.23 -3.84
N LEU A 67 4.39 5.83 -2.68
CA LEU A 67 3.14 6.51 -2.37
C LEU A 67 3.43 7.89 -1.78
N HIS A 68 2.53 8.83 -2.07
CA HIS A 68 2.54 10.12 -1.39
C HIS A 68 2.03 9.98 0.05
N LYS A 69 2.56 10.82 0.96
CA LYS A 69 2.18 10.83 2.39
C LYS A 69 0.67 10.94 2.61
N ASN A 70 -0.02 11.78 1.84
CA ASN A 70 -1.48 11.96 1.96
C ASN A 70 -2.24 10.69 1.55
N ASN A 71 -1.76 9.96 0.54
CA ASN A 71 -2.41 8.71 0.12
C ASN A 71 -2.29 7.64 1.21
N ALA A 72 -1.11 7.53 1.84
CA ALA A 72 -0.92 6.65 2.98
C ALA A 72 -1.77 7.08 4.19
N ALA A 73 -1.84 8.38 4.51
CA ALA A 73 -2.66 8.92 5.59
C ALA A 73 -4.15 8.60 5.40
N ASN A 74 -4.69 8.84 4.20
CA ASN A 74 -6.09 8.54 3.86
C ASN A 74 -6.41 7.05 4.03
N LYS A 75 -5.50 6.17 3.59
CA LYS A 75 -5.66 4.71 3.75
C LYS A 75 -5.60 4.28 5.22
N LYS A 76 -4.70 4.84 6.02
CA LYS A 76 -4.62 4.56 7.46
C LYS A 76 -5.88 5.01 8.19
N SER A 77 -6.37 6.22 7.88
CA SER A 77 -7.60 6.77 8.44
C SER A 77 -8.81 5.88 8.13
N ALA A 78 -8.98 5.48 6.87
CA ALA A 78 -10.09 4.62 6.46
C ALA A 78 -10.09 3.25 7.18
N LEU A 79 -8.92 2.63 7.34
CA LEU A 79 -8.81 1.36 8.09
C LEU A 79 -9.13 1.55 9.58
N ALA A 80 -8.70 2.66 10.18
CA ALA A 80 -8.97 2.95 11.57
C ALA A 80 -10.48 3.17 11.82
N GLN A 81 -11.16 3.89 10.93
CA GLN A 81 -12.62 4.09 11.00
C GLN A 81 -13.38 2.76 10.90
N GLN A 82 -12.97 1.89 9.98
CA GLN A 82 -13.59 0.56 9.83
C GLN A 82 -13.46 -0.31 11.08
N ILE A 83 -12.31 -0.25 11.77
CA ILE A 83 -12.10 -0.98 13.02
C ILE A 83 -12.86 -0.34 14.18
N ALA A 84 -12.93 0.99 14.24
CA ALA A 84 -13.67 1.70 15.27
C ALA A 84 -15.17 1.36 15.22
N GLY A 85 -15.74 1.24 14.02
CA GLY A 85 -17.13 0.82 13.81
C GLY A 85 -17.46 -0.63 14.20
N LEU A 86 -16.46 -1.47 14.52
CA LEU A 86 -16.68 -2.81 15.09
C LEU A 86 -16.65 -2.82 16.62
N LYS A 87 -16.11 -1.76 17.24
CA LYS A 87 -15.93 -1.67 18.69
C LYS A 87 -17.10 -0.95 19.38
N GLY A 88 -18.09 -0.50 18.62
CA GLY A 88 -19.37 0.02 19.10
C GLY A 88 -20.49 -0.88 18.60
#